data_AF-A0A7S0ECX8-F1
#
_entry.id   AF-A0A7S0ECX8-F1
#
_cell.length_a   1.000
_cell.length_b   1.000
_cell.length_c   1.000
_cell.angle_alpha   90.00
_cell.angle_beta   90.00
_cell.angle_gamma   90.00
#
_symmetry.space_group_name_H-M   'P 1'
#
loop_
_entity.id
_entity.type
_entity.pdbx_description
1 polymer ?
#
loop_
_entity_poly.entity_id
_entity_poly.type
_entity_poly.pdbx_seq_one_letter_code
_entity_poly.pdbx_strand_id
1 'polypeptide(L)'
;GPKEKEVDAEAEATEAAKHLKHESAFRNKCLVMAQSPKFMYFITGCILLNAVLMMLMMPPDAEAEGHALSNYEPSRTGYQPPTLFYTLWFLNALLTVIFTFESAVKLIGLGWKVFKMDSFNTFDLVVVIVSIGDVGMDIGGVFA
;
A
#
# COMPACT_ATOMS: atom_id res chain seq x y z
N GLY A 1 9.27 2.06 -27.92
CA GLY A 1 9.95 2.89 -26.88
C GLY A 1 9.77 2.27 -25.48
N PRO A 2 10.32 2.84 -24.38
CA PRO A 2 10.18 2.27 -23.03
C PRO A 2 8.72 2.02 -22.61
N LYS A 3 7.82 2.95 -22.96
CA LYS A 3 6.38 2.85 -22.69
C LYS A 3 5.65 1.75 -23.48
N GLU A 4 6.20 1.32 -24.61
CA GLU A 4 5.60 0.29 -25.46
C GLU A 4 5.88 -1.10 -24.86
N LYS A 5 7.11 -1.32 -24.38
CA LYS A 5 7.50 -2.53 -23.66
C LYS A 5 6.75 -2.73 -22.34
N GLU A 6 6.35 -1.63 -21.69
CA GLU A 6 5.64 -1.67 -20.41
C GLU A 6 4.16 -2.06 -20.59
N VAL A 7 3.50 -1.52 -21.63
CA VAL A 7 2.14 -1.92 -22.02
C VAL A 7 2.10 -3.37 -22.47
N ASP A 8 3.13 -3.83 -23.19
CA ASP A 8 3.25 -5.23 -23.61
C ASP A 8 3.44 -6.17 -22.39
N ALA A 9 4.21 -5.76 -21.39
CA ALA A 9 4.48 -6.55 -20.18
C ALA A 9 3.25 -6.70 -19.29
N GLU A 10 2.43 -5.65 -19.13
CA GLU A 10 1.19 -5.69 -18.34
C GLU A 10 0.14 -6.61 -18.99
N ALA A 11 -0.01 -6.52 -20.32
CA ALA A 11 -0.89 -7.40 -21.08
C ALA A 11 -0.43 -8.87 -21.00
N GLU A 12 0.87 -9.12 -21.11
CA GLU A 12 1.47 -10.45 -20.99
C GLU A 12 1.30 -11.03 -19.57
N ALA A 13 1.49 -10.22 -18.53
CA ALA A 13 1.27 -10.61 -17.14
C ALA A 13 -0.20 -11.00 -16.90
N THR A 14 -1.14 -10.24 -17.45
CA THR A 14 -2.58 -10.49 -17.36
C THR A 14 -2.97 -11.78 -18.07
N GLU A 15 -2.44 -12.03 -19.26
CA GLU A 15 -2.66 -13.29 -19.98
C GLU A 15 -2.03 -14.49 -19.26
N ALA A 16 -0.79 -14.36 -18.77
CA ALA A 16 -0.14 -15.40 -17.96
C ALA A 16 -0.94 -15.72 -16.68
N ALA A 17 -1.52 -14.70 -16.05
CA ALA A 17 -2.38 -14.84 -14.88
C ALA A 17 -3.67 -15.64 -15.18
N LYS A 18 -4.31 -15.43 -16.34
CA LYS A 18 -5.53 -16.16 -16.72
C LYS A 18 -5.29 -17.66 -16.93
N HIS A 19 -4.10 -18.03 -17.40
CA HIS A 19 -3.75 -19.43 -17.66
C HIS A 19 -3.11 -20.14 -16.47
N LEU A 20 -2.80 -19.41 -15.39
CA LEU A 20 -2.28 -20.00 -14.17
C LEU A 20 -3.33 -20.86 -13.46
N LYS A 21 -2.93 -22.07 -13.10
CA LYS A 21 -3.73 -22.98 -12.28
C LYS A 21 -2.82 -23.69 -11.30
N HIS A 22 -3.20 -23.71 -10.03
CA HIS A 22 -2.42 -24.39 -8.99
C HIS A 22 -3.06 -25.70 -8.60
N GLU A 23 -2.25 -26.71 -8.27
CA GLU A 23 -2.74 -27.98 -7.73
C GLU A 23 -3.36 -27.82 -6.34
N SER A 24 -2.80 -26.93 -5.51
CA SER A 24 -3.33 -26.67 -4.16
C SER A 24 -4.57 -25.78 -4.23
N ALA A 25 -5.66 -26.24 -3.60
CA ALA A 25 -6.91 -25.47 -3.49
C ALA A 25 -6.72 -24.09 -2.83
N PHE A 26 -5.75 -23.96 -1.92
CA PHE A 26 -5.42 -22.70 -1.26
C PHE A 26 -4.86 -21.66 -2.25
N ARG A 27 -3.80 -22.00 -3.00
CA ARG A 27 -3.22 -21.08 -3.98
C ARG A 27 -4.20 -20.74 -5.11
N ASN A 28 -5.05 -21.68 -5.49
CA ASN A 28 -6.08 -21.43 -6.50
C ASN A 28 -7.16 -20.45 -5.99
N LYS A 29 -7.54 -20.52 -4.70
CA LYS A 29 -8.39 -19.49 -4.08
C LYS A 29 -7.69 -18.14 -4.00
N CYS A 30 -6.41 -18.11 -3.61
CA CYS A 30 -5.62 -16.87 -3.59
C CYS A 30 -5.50 -16.25 -4.98
N LEU A 31 -5.31 -17.06 -6.03
CA LEU A 31 -5.28 -16.61 -7.42
C LEU A 31 -6.61 -16.00 -7.86
N VAL A 32 -7.74 -16.67 -7.59
CA VAL A 32 -9.09 -16.16 -7.89
C VAL A 32 -9.38 -14.88 -7.13
N MET A 33 -8.94 -14.78 -5.87
CA MET A 33 -9.10 -13.59 -5.04
C MET A 33 -8.23 -12.44 -5.52
N ALA A 34 -6.97 -12.71 -5.88
CA ALA A 34 -6.02 -11.74 -6.42
C ALA A 34 -6.48 -11.14 -7.76
N GLN A 35 -7.18 -11.94 -8.58
CA GLN A 35 -7.75 -11.49 -9.86
C GLN A 35 -9.13 -10.83 -9.72
N SER A 36 -9.66 -10.70 -8.50
CA SER A 36 -11.00 -10.17 -8.30
C SER A 36 -11.01 -8.65 -8.45
N PRO A 37 -11.73 -8.08 -9.43
CA PRO A 37 -11.82 -6.63 -9.59
C PRO A 37 -12.55 -5.97 -8.40
N LYS A 38 -13.44 -6.70 -7.71
CA LYS A 38 -14.10 -6.20 -6.50
C LYS A 38 -13.11 -5.97 -5.36
N PHE A 39 -12.12 -6.84 -5.23
CA PHE A 39 -11.07 -6.71 -4.23
C PHE A 39 -10.19 -5.50 -4.55
N MET A 40 -9.80 -5.34 -5.82
CA MET A 40 -9.03 -4.19 -6.28
C MET A 40 -9.74 -2.85 -6.00
N TYR A 41 -11.03 -2.72 -6.33
CA TYR A 41 -11.77 -1.47 -6.05
C TYR A 41 -11.91 -1.17 -4.56
N PHE A 42 -12.01 -2.20 -3.71
CA PHE A 42 -12.04 -2.02 -2.26
C PHE A 42 -10.73 -1.40 -1.76
N ILE A 43 -9.60 -1.97 -2.18
CA ILE A 43 -8.26 -1.47 -1.86
C ILE A 43 -8.07 -0.03 -2.36
N THR A 44 -8.40 0.24 -3.62
CA THR A 44 -8.33 1.60 -4.18
C THR A 44 -9.22 2.57 -3.41
N GLY A 45 -10.43 2.15 -3.02
CA GLY A 45 -11.31 2.96 -2.18
C GLY A 45 -10.70 3.30 -0.83
N CYS A 46 -10.03 2.35 -0.19
CA CYS A 46 -9.34 2.54 1.08
C CYS A 46 -8.13 3.50 0.95
N ILE A 47 -7.32 3.37 -0.10
CA ILE A 47 -6.20 4.29 -0.41
C ILE A 47 -6.72 5.70 -0.64
N LEU A 48 -7.73 5.83 -1.51
CA LEU A 48 -8.29 7.14 -1.87
C LEU A 48 -8.94 7.81 -0.65
N LEU A 49 -9.66 7.06 0.18
CA LEU A 49 -10.24 7.60 1.40
C LEU A 49 -9.14 8.13 2.33
N ASN A 50 -8.05 7.39 2.51
CA ASN A 50 -6.93 7.83 3.34
C ASN A 50 -6.22 9.05 2.76
N ALA A 51 -5.96 9.07 1.46
CA ALA A 51 -5.34 10.20 0.78
C ALA A 51 -6.23 11.45 0.83
N VAL A 52 -7.56 11.29 0.68
CA VAL A 52 -8.52 12.38 0.82
C VAL A 52 -8.57 12.87 2.27
N LEU A 53 -8.55 11.98 3.26
CA LEU A 53 -8.48 12.38 4.66
C LEU A 53 -7.18 13.14 4.97
N MET A 54 -6.05 12.74 4.38
CA MET A 54 -4.79 13.50 4.49
C MET A 54 -4.88 14.87 3.79
N MET A 55 -5.50 14.93 2.60
CA MET A 55 -5.62 16.17 1.79
C MET A 55 -6.61 17.18 2.38
N LEU A 56 -7.76 16.72 2.87
CA LEU A 56 -8.74 17.56 3.57
C LEU A 56 -8.20 18.13 4.88
N MET A 57 -7.05 17.62 5.32
CA MET A 57 -6.46 17.91 6.60
C MET A 57 -5.11 18.62 6.48
N MET A 58 -4.82 19.21 5.31
CA MET A 58 -3.71 20.13 5.11
C MET A 58 -4.02 21.46 5.82
N PRO A 59 -3.36 21.80 6.95
CA PRO A 59 -3.34 23.17 7.42
C PRO A 59 -2.55 24.04 6.42
N PRO A 60 -2.97 25.29 6.17
CA PRO A 60 -2.42 26.15 5.12
C PRO A 60 -1.06 26.78 5.49
N ASP A 61 -0.09 26.00 5.98
CA ASP A 61 1.23 26.50 6.39
C ASP A 61 2.09 25.39 7.02
N ALA A 62 2.75 24.60 6.18
CA ALA A 62 3.93 23.84 6.61
C ALA A 62 4.83 23.59 5.40
N GLU A 63 5.70 24.54 5.14
CA GLU A 63 6.89 24.30 4.34
C GLU A 63 7.76 23.21 4.97
N ALA A 64 8.47 22.50 4.08
CA ALA A 64 9.72 21.81 4.29
C ALA A 64 9.70 20.46 5.01
N GLU A 65 9.90 19.44 4.18
CA GLU A 65 10.53 18.18 4.52
C GLU A 65 11.80 18.34 5.35
N GLY A 66 12.08 17.31 6.15
CA GLY A 66 13.41 17.02 6.69
C GLY A 66 13.59 17.51 8.11
N HIS A 67 13.36 16.63 9.09
CA HIS A 67 14.37 16.25 10.08
C HIS A 67 13.75 15.33 11.14
N ALA A 68 14.53 14.31 11.47
CA ALA A 68 14.46 13.40 12.61
C ALA A 68 13.48 13.77 13.75
N LEU A 69 12.77 12.71 14.18
CA LEU A 69 11.90 12.47 15.33
C LEU A 69 12.37 12.96 16.73
N SER A 70 13.23 13.97 16.84
CA SER A 70 13.81 14.37 18.14
C SER A 70 13.26 15.67 18.72
N ASN A 71 12.62 16.57 17.97
CA ASN A 71 12.15 17.85 18.52
C ASN A 71 10.82 18.29 17.90
N TYR A 72 9.76 17.49 18.07
CA TYR A 72 8.40 17.95 17.80
C TYR A 72 7.98 18.94 18.89
N GLU A 73 8.21 20.23 18.65
CA GLU A 73 7.64 21.32 19.45
C GLU A 73 6.36 21.81 18.75
N PRO A 74 5.16 21.48 19.25
CA PRO A 74 3.94 21.92 18.62
C PRO A 74 3.66 23.36 19.05
N SER A 75 3.53 24.29 18.11
CA SER A 75 2.37 25.21 17.98
C SER A 75 2.73 26.51 17.26
N ARG A 76 1.93 26.84 16.23
CA ARG A 76 1.23 28.12 15.95
C ARG A 76 0.90 28.17 14.44
N THR A 77 -0.30 27.92 13.91
CA THR A 77 -1.67 27.85 14.45
C THR A 77 -2.52 26.92 13.56
N GLY A 78 -2.85 25.71 14.01
CA GLY A 78 -3.65 24.74 13.24
C GLY A 78 -4.09 23.58 14.12
N TYR A 79 -5.27 23.70 14.72
CA TYR A 79 -5.81 22.70 15.64
C TYR A 79 -6.14 21.41 14.87
N GLN A 80 -5.25 20.43 14.92
CA GLN A 80 -5.58 19.07 14.51
C GLN A 80 -6.18 18.37 15.74
N PRO A 81 -7.50 18.08 15.80
CA PRO A 81 -8.09 17.49 16.98
C PRO A 81 -7.37 16.16 17.32
N PRO A 82 -7.02 15.91 18.60
CA PRO A 82 -6.24 14.72 18.98
C PRO A 82 -6.87 13.42 18.47
N THR A 83 -8.21 13.35 18.49
CA THR A 83 -9.00 12.24 17.96
C THR A 83 -8.69 11.91 16.50
N LEU A 84 -8.40 12.92 15.70
CA LEU A 84 -8.22 12.79 14.26
C LEU A 84 -6.76 12.51 13.88
N PHE A 85 -5.78 12.91 14.70
CA PHE A 85 -4.43 12.34 14.64
C PHE A 85 -4.45 10.82 14.87
N TYR A 86 -5.09 10.36 15.96
CA TYR A 86 -5.21 8.92 16.24
C TYR A 86 -5.99 8.17 15.15
N THR A 87 -7.01 8.80 14.56
CA THR A 87 -7.79 8.20 13.46
C THR A 87 -6.94 8.00 12.22
N LEU A 88 -6.16 9.00 11.80
CA LEU A 88 -5.26 8.86 10.65
C LEU A 88 -4.14 7.86 10.88
N TRP A 89 -3.52 7.88 12.06
CA TRP A 89 -2.49 6.92 12.42
C TRP A 89 -3.04 5.49 12.36
N PHE A 90 -4.22 5.27 12.94
CA PHE A 90 -4.90 3.98 12.88
C PHE A 90 -5.26 3.57 11.45
N LEU A 91 -5.75 4.49 10.61
CA LEU A 91 -6.06 4.21 9.21
C LEU A 91 -4.81 3.86 8.42
N ASN A 92 -3.71 4.61 8.56
CA ASN A 92 -2.44 4.29 7.91
C ASN A 92 -1.90 2.90 8.32
N ALA A 93 -1.97 2.58 9.62
CA ALA A 93 -1.60 1.25 10.12
C ALA A 93 -2.52 0.15 9.56
N LEU A 94 -3.83 0.38 9.53
CA LEU A 94 -4.81 -0.56 8.99
C LEU A 94 -4.58 -0.81 7.49
N LEU A 95 -4.32 0.24 6.71
CA LEU A 95 -4.01 0.15 5.28
C LEU A 95 -2.72 -0.62 5.04
N THR A 96 -1.70 -0.39 5.86
CA THR A 96 -0.45 -1.14 5.81
C THR A 96 -0.70 -2.64 5.97
N VAL A 97 -1.52 -3.04 6.95
CA VAL A 97 -1.90 -4.45 7.15
C VAL A 97 -2.69 -4.99 5.95
N ILE A 98 -3.63 -4.21 5.42
CA ILE A 98 -4.45 -4.59 4.27
C ILE A 98 -3.60 -4.79 3.00
N PHE A 99 -2.72 -3.86 2.65
CA PHE A 99 -1.83 -3.98 1.48
C PHE A 99 -0.79 -5.07 1.65
N THR A 100 -0.31 -5.29 2.88
CA THR A 100 0.58 -6.42 3.18
C THR A 100 -0.12 -7.75 2.88
N PHE A 101 -1.37 -7.90 3.34
CA PHE A 101 -2.15 -9.10 3.08
C PHE A 101 -2.48 -9.26 1.60
N GLU A 102 -2.87 -8.19 0.91
CA GLU A 102 -3.10 -8.17 -0.53
C GLU A 102 -1.86 -8.64 -1.30
N SER A 103 -0.71 -8.01 -1.04
CA SER A 103 0.54 -8.33 -1.70
C SER A 103 0.94 -9.77 -1.45
N ALA A 104 0.73 -10.30 -0.24
CA ALA A 104 0.95 -11.70 0.08
C ALA A 104 0.00 -12.64 -0.70
N VAL A 105 -1.29 -12.34 -0.77
CA VAL A 105 -2.28 -13.13 -1.52
C VAL A 105 -1.97 -13.14 -3.02
N LYS A 106 -1.66 -11.97 -3.59
CA LYS A 106 -1.22 -11.81 -4.98
C LYS A 106 0.07 -12.60 -5.25
N LEU A 107 1.05 -12.54 -4.34
CA LEU A 107 2.31 -13.27 -4.49
C LEU A 107 2.13 -14.79 -4.47
N ILE A 108 1.28 -15.30 -3.56
CA ILE A 108 0.99 -16.73 -3.42
C ILE A 108 0.17 -17.25 -4.62
N GLY A 109 -0.78 -16.42 -5.09
CA GLY A 109 -1.64 -16.71 -6.23
C GLY A 109 -0.91 -16.63 -7.57
N LEU A 110 -0.27 -15.52 -7.90
CA LEU A 110 0.38 -15.29 -9.21
C LEU A 110 1.76 -15.95 -9.27
N GLY A 111 2.44 -16.11 -8.13
CA GLY A 111 3.83 -16.54 -8.07
C GLY A 111 4.81 -15.44 -8.49
N TRP A 112 6.08 -15.61 -8.10
CA TRP A 112 7.12 -14.57 -8.22
C TRP A 112 7.38 -14.07 -9.65
N LYS A 113 7.20 -14.93 -10.66
CA LYS A 113 7.46 -14.59 -12.07
C LYS A 113 6.40 -13.65 -12.63
N VAL A 114 5.13 -14.02 -12.53
CA VAL A 114 4.01 -13.21 -13.04
C VAL A 114 3.79 -11.97 -12.19
N PHE A 115 4.02 -12.07 -10.87
CA PHE A 115 3.93 -10.92 -9.97
C PHE A 115 4.85 -9.75 -10.37
N LYS A 116 6.08 -10.03 -10.81
CA LYS A 116 7.05 -8.99 -11.22
C LYS A 116 6.88 -8.45 -12.64
N MET A 117 6.10 -9.13 -13.48
CA MET A 117 5.81 -8.64 -14.83
C MET A 117 4.83 -7.47 -14.80
N ASP A 118 4.04 -7.38 -13.73
CA ASP A 118 3.09 -6.29 -13.50
C ASP A 118 3.73 -5.20 -12.63
N SER A 119 3.90 -4.01 -13.21
CA SER A 119 4.44 -2.82 -12.54
C SER A 119 3.59 -2.39 -11.34
N PHE A 120 2.27 -2.56 -11.38
CA PHE A 120 1.38 -2.17 -10.28
C PHE A 120 1.56 -3.07 -9.05
N ASN A 121 1.71 -4.37 -9.25
CA ASN A 121 1.99 -5.29 -8.14
C ASN A 121 3.38 -5.03 -7.52
N THR A 122 4.35 -4.63 -8.35
CA THR A 122 5.67 -4.23 -7.86
C THR A 122 5.60 -2.91 -7.07
N PHE A 123 4.79 -1.95 -7.52
CA PHE A 123 4.52 -0.71 -6.80
C PHE A 123 3.87 -0.98 -5.43
N ASP A 124 2.82 -1.81 -5.38
CA ASP A 124 2.16 -2.20 -4.12
C ASP A 124 3.16 -2.82 -3.13
N LEU A 125 4.06 -3.69 -3.60
CA LEU A 125 5.07 -4.31 -2.76
C LEU A 125 6.06 -3.28 -2.18
N VAL A 126 6.47 -2.28 -2.97
CA VAL A 126 7.36 -1.21 -2.50
C VAL A 126 6.67 -0.36 -1.44
N VAL A 127 5.40 0.02 -1.65
CA VAL A 127 4.61 0.76 -0.67
C VAL A 127 4.53 -0.01 0.64
N VAL A 128 4.25 -1.31 0.59
CA VAL A 128 4.22 -2.17 1.79
C VAL A 128 5.56 -2.18 2.52
N ILE A 129 6.68 -2.32 1.82
CA ILE A 129 8.02 -2.35 2.43
C ILE A 129 8.33 -1.04 3.14
N VAL A 130 8.02 0.10 2.50
CA VAL A 130 8.23 1.43 3.10
C VAL A 130 7.34 1.60 4.33
N SER A 131 6.06 1.26 4.24
CA SER A 131 5.11 1.39 5.36
C SER A 131 5.45 0.49 6.55
N ILE A 132 5.95 -0.73 6.32
CA ILE A 132 6.44 -1.60 7.39
C ILE A 132 7.70 -1.00 8.04
N GLY A 133 8.58 -0.38 7.25
CA GLY A 133 9.77 0.32 7.74
C GLY A 133 9.42 1.46 8.69
N ASP A 134 8.47 2.31 8.32
CA ASP A 134 7.99 3.41 9.17
C ASP A 134 7.39 2.89 10.48
N VAL A 135 6.45 1.94 10.40
CA VAL A 135 5.83 1.35 11.59
C VAL A 135 6.85 0.64 12.48
N GLY A 136 7.83 -0.04 11.88
CA GLY A 136 8.90 -0.73 12.60
C GLY A 136 9.83 0.24 13.34
N MET A 137 10.17 1.39 12.74
CA MET A 137 10.96 2.43 13.40
C MET A 137 10.18 3.10 14.54
N ASP A 138 8.90 3.41 14.32
CA ASP A 138 8.04 3.99 15.35
C ASP A 138 7.91 3.06 16.57
N ILE A 139 7.72 1.76 16.33
CA ILE A 139 7.66 0.75 17.40
C ILE A 139 9.02 0.61 18.10
N GLY A 140 10.11 0.54 17.34
CA GLY A 140 11.46 0.39 17.89
C GLY A 140 11.86 1.55 18.80
N GLY A 141 11.46 2.78 18.48
CA GLY A 141 11.69 3.96 19.31
C GLY A 141 10.85 4.01 20.59
N VAL A 142 9.74 3.26 20.66
CA VAL A 142 8.90 3.16 21.87
C VAL A 142 9.46 2.14 22.87
N PHE A 143 10.24 1.16 22.41
CA PHE A 143 10.81 0.09 23.24
C PHE A 143 12.31 0.25 23.56
N ALA A 144 12.96 1.30 23.04
CA ALA A 144 14.36 1.65 23.31
C ALA A 144 14.46 2.79 24.33
#